data_AF-A0A959QDT0-F1
#
_entry.id   AF-A0A959QDT0-F1
#
_cell.length_a   1.000
_cell.length_b   1.000
_cell.length_c   1.000
_cell.angle_alpha   90.00
_cell.angle_beta   90.00
_cell.angle_gamma   90.00
#
_symmetry.space_group_name_H-M   'P 1'
#
loop_
_entity.id
_entity.type
_entity.pdbx_description
1 polymer ?
#
loop_
_entity_poly.entity_id
_entity_poly.type
_entity_poly.pdbx_seq_one_letter_code
_entity_poly.pdbx_strand_id
1 'polypeptide(L)'
;MYLKSLVLYNYKSYQKARFDFSAHLNIIYGRNGVGKTNLLDAIYTMAMTRSNFSITDQQLIHDSADFFRMEGLLVKPDGETSIVMKLPKGKKKV
;
A
#
# COMPACT_ATOMS: atom_id res chain seq x y z
N MET A 1 0.61 17.57 -5.82
CA MET A 1 -0.02 16.24 -5.87
C MET A 1 0.23 15.55 -4.55
N TYR A 2 -0.77 14.90 -3.95
CA TYR A 2 -0.59 14.11 -2.73
C TYR A 2 -1.51 12.88 -2.71
N LEU A 3 -1.17 11.88 -1.91
CA LEU A 3 -2.01 10.71 -1.66
C LEU A 3 -3.05 11.09 -0.61
N LYS A 4 -4.34 11.07 -0.95
CA LYS A 4 -5.46 11.40 -0.06
C LYS A 4 -5.91 10.21 0.76
N SER A 5 -5.95 9.01 0.16
CA SER A 5 -6.25 7.78 0.91
C SER A 5 -5.56 6.57 0.31
N LEU A 6 -5.29 5.58 1.17
CA LEU A 6 -4.75 4.28 0.82
C LEU A 6 -5.59 3.19 1.48
N VAL A 7 -6.13 2.28 0.69
CA VAL A 7 -6.82 1.08 1.15
C VAL A 7 -5.96 -0.13 0.83
N LEU A 8 -5.70 -0.96 1.84
CA LEU A 8 -4.91 -2.18 1.73
C LEU A 8 -5.80 -3.38 2.01
N TYR A 9 -5.68 -4.39 1.17
CA TYR A 9 -6.22 -5.72 1.36
C TYR A 9 -5.10 -6.74 1.23
N ASN A 10 -4.93 -7.56 2.26
CA ASN A 10 -3.97 -8.67 2.32
C ASN A 10 -2.54 -8.27 1.93
N TYR A 11 -2.08 -7.09 2.36
CA TYR A 11 -0.74 -6.58 2.08
C TYR A 11 0.14 -6.68 3.32
N LYS A 12 1.18 -7.52 3.27
CA LYS A 12 2.10 -7.81 4.38
C LYS A 12 1.33 -8.09 5.68
N SER A 13 1.53 -7.27 6.71
CA SER A 13 0.86 -7.41 8.01
C SER A 13 -0.60 -6.94 8.05
N TYR A 14 -1.13 -6.40 6.95
CA TYR A 14 -2.48 -5.85 6.88
C TYR A 14 -3.42 -6.79 6.12
N GLN A 15 -4.39 -7.41 6.83
CA GLN A 15 -5.50 -8.10 6.16
C GLN A 15 -6.47 -7.12 5.50
N LYS A 16 -6.85 -6.07 6.24
CA LYS A 16 -7.62 -4.94 5.74
C LYS A 16 -7.25 -3.68 6.51
N ALA A 17 -6.92 -2.60 5.81
CA ALA A 17 -6.65 -1.32 6.43
C ALA A 17 -7.04 -0.17 5.50
N ARG A 18 -7.44 0.96 6.09
CA ARG A 18 -7.66 2.22 5.38
C ARG A 18 -6.89 3.32 6.12
N PHE A 19 -6.18 4.14 5.34
CA PHE A 19 -5.48 5.31 5.83
C PHE A 19 -5.93 6.51 5.01
N ASP A 20 -6.30 7.58 5.71
CA ASP A 20 -6.61 8.88 5.11
C ASP A 20 -5.48 9.84 5.49
N PHE A 21 -5.00 10.62 4.53
CA PHE A 21 -3.81 11.46 4.69
C PHE A 21 -4.14 12.93 4.49
N SER A 22 -3.41 13.77 5.22
CA SER A 22 -3.38 15.21 5.03
C SER A 22 -2.49 15.58 3.84
N ALA A 23 -2.81 16.71 3.18
CA ALA A 23 -1.94 17.31 2.17
C ALA A 23 -0.63 17.87 2.74
N HIS A 24 -0.53 17.98 4.06
CA HIS A 24 0.62 18.53 4.77
C HIS A 24 1.40 17.41 5.50
N LEU A 25 1.67 17.60 6.79
CA LEU A 25 2.39 16.65 7.62
C LEU A 25 1.50 15.48 8.03
N ASN A 26 2.03 14.26 7.88
CA ASN A 26 1.41 13.04 8.37
C ASN A 26 2.39 12.35 9.32
N ILE A 27 1.94 12.02 10.53
CA ILE A 27 2.76 11.36 11.55
C ILE A 27 2.28 9.92 11.73
N ILE A 28 3.16 8.95 11.47
CA ILE A 28 2.88 7.53 11.67
C ILE A 28 3.60 7.07 12.95
N TYR A 29 2.84 6.80 14.01
CA TYR A 29 3.39 6.43 15.32
C TYR A 29 2.72 5.16 15.88
N GLY A 30 3.33 4.57 16.90
CA GLY A 30 2.83 3.34 17.55
C GLY A 30 3.96 2.38 17.92
N ARG A 31 3.62 1.27 18.59
CA ARG A 31 4.60 0.27 19.05
C ARG A 31 5.34 -0.40 17.90
N ASN A 32 6.51 -0.97 18.16
CA ASN A 32 7.22 -1.76 17.15
C ASN A 32 6.40 -3.01 16.77
N GLY A 33 6.50 -3.42 15.51
CA GLY A 33 5.75 -4.58 14.98
C GLY A 33 4.32 -4.31 14.52
N VAL A 34 3.73 -3.13 14.78
CA VAL A 34 2.32 -2.84 14.41
C VAL A 34 2.08 -2.54 12.92
N GLY A 35 3.11 -2.65 12.06
CA GLY A 35 2.98 -2.45 10.61
C GLY A 35 3.32 -1.05 10.08
N LYS A 36 3.84 -0.13 10.90
CA LYS A 36 4.21 1.24 10.46
C LYS A 36 5.11 1.24 9.21
N THR A 37 6.18 0.44 9.21
CA THR A 37 7.09 0.33 8.07
C THR A 37 6.43 -0.34 6.87
N ASN A 38 5.47 -1.25 7.09
CA ASN A 38 4.69 -1.87 6.01
C ASN A 38 3.73 -0.85 5.36
N LEU A 39 3.23 0.13 6.10
CA LEU A 39 2.45 1.23 5.53
C LEU A 39 3.31 2.10 4.60
N LEU A 40 4.51 2.49 5.06
CA LEU A 40 5.46 3.23 4.23
C LEU A 40 5.86 2.43 2.98
N ASP A 41 6.08 1.13 3.13
CA ASP A 41 6.38 0.25 2.02
C ASP A 41 5.21 0.08 1.04
N ALA A 42 3.97 0.10 1.51
CA ALA A 42 2.79 0.10 0.65
C ALA A 42 2.72 1.36 -0.22
N ILE A 43 2.98 2.53 0.37
CA ILE A 43 3.05 3.81 -0.34
C ILE A 43 4.18 3.76 -1.39
N TYR A 44 5.37 3.29 -1.00
CA TYR A 44 6.50 3.13 -1.92
C TYR A 44 6.17 2.15 -3.05
N THR A 45 5.57 1.01 -2.72
CA THR A 45 5.20 -0.04 -3.68
C THR A 45 4.19 0.46 -4.69
N MET A 46 3.23 1.30 -4.28
CA MET A 46 2.29 1.92 -5.19
C MET A 46 2.95 2.91 -6.15
N ALA A 47 3.93 3.67 -5.67
CA ALA A 47 4.64 4.67 -6.48
C ALA A 47 5.68 4.04 -7.42
N MET A 48 6.39 3.00 -6.98
CA MET A 48 7.54 2.42 -7.67
C MET A 48 7.26 1.05 -8.28
N THR A 49 6.05 0.53 -8.11
CA THR A 49 5.62 -0.81 -8.54
C THR A 49 6.41 -1.99 -7.93
N ARG A 50 7.32 -1.73 -6.98
CA ARG A 50 8.13 -2.73 -6.26
C ARG A 50 8.27 -2.34 -4.79
N SER A 51 8.45 -3.32 -3.91
CA SER A 51 8.76 -3.06 -2.50
C SER A 51 10.14 -2.41 -2.35
N ASN A 52 10.30 -1.60 -1.30
CA ASN A 52 11.59 -1.02 -0.94
C ASN A 52 12.55 -2.07 -0.35
N PHE A 53 11.99 -3.14 0.20
CA PHE A 53 12.76 -4.32 0.62
C PHE A 53 13.06 -5.20 -0.59
N SER A 54 14.26 -5.80 -0.59
CA SER A 54 14.71 -6.80 -1.56
C SER A 54 14.00 -8.15 -1.35
N ILE A 55 12.69 -8.17 -1.56
CA ILE A 55 11.82 -9.35 -1.42
C ILE A 55 11.06 -9.58 -2.72
N THR A 56 10.59 -10.82 -2.90
CA THR A 56 9.76 -11.17 -4.06
C THR A 56 8.37 -10.54 -3.93
N ASP A 57 7.73 -10.24 -5.06
CA ASP A 57 6.36 -9.70 -5.08
C ASP A 57 5.35 -10.60 -4.34
N GLN A 58 5.58 -11.92 -4.34
CA GLN A 58 4.74 -12.89 -3.63
C GLN A 58 4.80 -12.72 -2.11
N GLN A 59 5.95 -12.27 -1.57
CA GLN A 59 6.11 -11.98 -0.14
C GLN A 59 5.43 -10.67 0.30
N LEU A 60 4.80 -9.93 -0.63
CA LEU A 60 3.95 -8.79 -0.30
C LEU A 60 2.53 -9.22 0.07
N ILE A 61 2.13 -10.43 -0.29
CA ILE A 61 0.83 -10.99 0.05
C ILE A 61 0.86 -11.41 1.52
N HIS A 62 -0.16 -11.04 2.29
CA HIS A 62 -0.35 -11.50 3.66
C HIS A 62 -0.32 -13.05 3.70
N ASP A 63 0.37 -13.64 4.67
CA ASP A 63 0.69 -15.07 4.68
C ASP A 63 -0.54 -15.99 4.53
N SER A 64 -1.66 -15.60 5.14
CA SER A 64 -2.94 -16.32 5.07
C SER A 64 -3.84 -15.96 3.88
N ALA A 65 -3.30 -15.33 2.83
CA ALA A 65 -4.05 -14.87 1.67
C ALA A 65 -3.44 -15.32 0.33
N ASP A 66 -4.28 -15.33 -0.70
CA ASP A 66 -3.89 -15.71 -2.07
C ASP A 66 -3.80 -14.52 -3.02
N PHE A 67 -3.94 -13.30 -2.52
CA PHE A 67 -3.73 -12.09 -3.30
C PHE A 67 -3.52 -10.90 -2.37
N PHE A 68 -2.93 -9.81 -2.89
CA PHE A 68 -3.08 -8.48 -2.31
C PHE A 68 -3.77 -7.52 -3.29
N ARG A 69 -4.42 -6.49 -2.73
CA ARG A 69 -4.95 -5.35 -3.49
C ARG A 69 -4.65 -4.06 -2.72
N MET A 70 -4.16 -3.05 -3.42
CA MET A 70 -3.97 -1.70 -2.89
C MET A 70 -4.71 -0.70 -3.76
N GLU A 71 -5.38 0.25 -3.13
CA GLU A 71 -6.11 1.32 -3.80
C GLU A 71 -5.67 2.66 -3.23
N GLY A 72 -5.17 3.54 -4.09
CA GLY A 72 -4.71 4.87 -3.72
C GLY A 72 -5.55 5.93 -4.42
N LEU A 73 -6.03 6.91 -3.67
CA LEU A 73 -6.68 8.10 -4.23
C LEU A 73 -5.67 9.25 -4.22
N LEU A 74 -5.22 9.68 -5.40
CA LEU A 74 -4.32 10.82 -5.56
C LEU A 74 -5.12 12.09 -5.84
N VAL A 75 -4.74 13.19 -5.21
CA VAL A 75 -5.24 14.53 -5.55
C VAL A 75 -4.20 15.25 -6.38
N LYS A 76 -4.61 15.69 -7.57
CA LYS A 76 -3.84 16.46 -8.55
C LYS A 76 -4.55 17.79 -8.83
N PRO A 77 -3.89 18.75 -9.51
CA PRO A 77 -4.51 20.03 -9.86
C PRO A 77 -5.78 19.90 -10.73
N ASP A 78 -5.84 18.86 -11.56
CA ASP A 78 -6.93 18.54 -12.49
C ASP A 78 -8.03 17.66 -11.89
N GLY A 79 -7.89 17.26 -10.61
CA GLY A 79 -8.88 16.47 -9.89
C GLY A 79 -8.30 15.26 -9.17
N GLU A 80 -9.17 14.29 -8.88
CA GLU A 80 -8.78 13.07 -8.19
C GLU A 80 -8.53 11.92 -9.17
N THR A 81 -7.47 11.15 -8.94
CA THR A 81 -7.16 9.95 -9.70
C THR A 81 -7.09 8.75 -8.77
N SER A 82 -7.83 7.69 -9.09
CA SER A 82 -7.71 6.40 -8.39
C SER A 82 -6.67 5.51 -9.06
N ILE A 83 -5.78 4.92 -8.26
CA ILE A 83 -4.78 3.94 -8.67
C ILE A 83 -5.08 2.64 -7.95
N VAL A 84 -5.15 1.54 -8.70
CA VAL A 84 -5.37 0.20 -8.15
C VAL A 84 -4.22 -0.70 -8.57
N MET A 85 -3.71 -1.48 -7.61
CA MET A 85 -2.65 -2.44 -7.81
C MET A 85 -3.07 -3.78 -7.23
N LYS A 86 -2.94 -4.85 -8.00
CA LYS A 86 -3.34 -6.19 -7.57
C LYS A 86 -2.29 -7.23 -7.92
N LEU A 87 -2.14 -8.20 -7.03
CA LEU A 87 -1.29 -9.36 -7.27
C LEU A 87 -1.94 -10.61 -6.67
N PRO A 88 -2.45 -11.52 -7.52
CA PRO A 88 -2.76 -12.88 -7.10
C PRO A 88 -1.49 -13.71 -6.91
N LYS A 89 -1.56 -14.68 -6.01
CA LYS A 89 -0.48 -15.63 -5.75
C LYS A 89 -0.18 -16.42 -7.02
N GLY A 90 1.11 -16.58 -7.33
CA GLY A 90 1.57 -17.26 -8.55
C GLY A 90 1.33 -16.51 -9.87
N LYS A 91 0.81 -15.27 -9.86
CA LYS A 91 0.69 -14.43 -11.07
C LYS A 91 1.65 -13.25 -11.05
N LYS A 92 1.85 -12.62 -12.22
CA LYS A 92 2.53 -11.32 -12.31
C LYS A 92 1.58 -10.21 -11.87
N LYS A 93 2.16 -9.14 -11.33
CA LYS A 93 1.49 -7.93 -10.87
C LYS A 93 0.85 -7.17 -12.04
N VAL A 94 -0.37 -6.65 -11.85
CA VAL A 94 -1.13 -5.87 -12.84
C VAL A 94 -1.67 -4.60 -12.20
#